data_AF-A0A0J7JW09-F1
#
_entry.id   AF-A0A0J7JW09-F1
#
_cell.length_a   1.000
_cell.length_b   1.000
_cell.length_c   1.000
_cell.angle_alpha   90.00
_cell.angle_beta   90.00
_cell.angle_gamma   90.00
#
_symmetry.space_group_name_H-M   'P 1'
#
loop_
_entity.id
_entity.type
_entity.pdbx_description
1 polymer ?
#
loop_
_entity_poly.entity_id
_entity_poly.type
_entity_poly.pdbx_seq_one_letter_code
_entity_poly.pdbx_strand_id
1 'polypeptide(L)'
;MANGLIDIVHVPKPHKVVAALEDGKQLPFPVLREIYEAYVCFLRRCEEYFLSTYSPPDGITSVGAHIALEAEIYLSSLPSEQRRVRQLIFDCLLKRETCVTGCDSMDEVDLLEMGSYDELQGGNISLPNGYSAILEPVSKHIPKNCILTQHVVTKIR
;
A
#
# COMPACT_ATOMS: atom_id res chain seq x y z
N MET A 1 3.86 -31.30 -14.32
CA MET A 1 4.12 -29.84 -14.31
C MET A 1 4.85 -29.47 -15.59
N ALA A 2 4.11 -29.18 -16.66
CA ALA A 2 4.72 -28.74 -17.92
C ALA A 2 4.96 -27.22 -17.84
N ASN A 3 6.17 -26.76 -18.15
CA ASN A 3 6.63 -25.36 -18.20
C ASN A 3 7.07 -24.67 -16.89
N GLY A 4 7.20 -25.38 -15.77
CA GLY A 4 7.73 -24.78 -14.52
C GLY A 4 6.89 -23.63 -13.95
N LEU A 5 5.62 -23.55 -14.34
CA LEU A 5 4.66 -22.55 -13.85
C LEU A 5 4.28 -22.86 -12.40
N ILE A 6 4.15 -21.79 -11.59
CA ILE A 6 3.73 -21.88 -10.20
C ILE A 6 2.21 -22.08 -10.16
N ASP A 7 1.77 -23.02 -9.31
CA ASP A 7 0.36 -23.19 -9.02
C ASP A 7 -0.15 -21.99 -8.20
N ILE A 8 -0.90 -21.12 -8.87
CA ILE A 8 -1.49 -19.92 -8.28
C ILE A 8 -2.76 -20.20 -7.48
N VAL A 9 -3.22 -21.46 -7.40
CA VAL A 9 -4.42 -21.86 -6.66
C VAL A 9 -4.11 -22.09 -5.17
N HIS A 10 -2.98 -21.58 -4.66
CA HIS A 10 -2.68 -21.63 -3.23
C HIS A 10 -3.65 -20.73 -2.46
N VAL A 11 -4.77 -21.32 -2.01
CA VAL A 11 -5.72 -20.66 -1.13
C VAL A 11 -5.03 -20.47 0.22
N PRO A 12 -4.84 -19.22 0.69
CA PRO A 12 -4.30 -18.98 2.01
C PRO A 12 -5.16 -19.70 3.05
N LYS A 13 -4.51 -20.30 4.06
CA LYS A 13 -5.28 -20.91 5.16
C LYS A 13 -6.18 -19.84 5.79
N PRO A 14 -7.43 -20.20 6.17
CA PRO A 14 -8.30 -19.29 6.88
C PRO A 14 -7.58 -18.78 8.12
N HIS A 15 -7.53 -17.45 8.28
CA HIS A 15 -6.93 -16.82 9.44
C HIS A 15 -7.94 -15.88 10.08
N LYS A 16 -7.86 -15.75 11.40
CA LYS A 16 -8.70 -14.83 12.16
C LYS A 16 -8.05 -13.45 12.13
N VAL A 17 -8.71 -12.48 11.51
CA VAL A 17 -8.33 -11.08 11.60
C VAL A 17 -8.73 -10.55 12.97
N VAL A 18 -7.78 -9.95 13.68
CA VAL A 18 -7.99 -9.33 14.99
C VAL A 18 -7.34 -7.95 14.97
N ALA A 19 -8.07 -6.93 15.39
CA ALA A 19 -7.52 -5.64 15.75
C ALA A 19 -7.66 -5.46 17.26
N ALA A 20 -6.63 -4.91 17.91
CA ALA A 20 -6.62 -4.68 19.34
C ALA A 20 -6.11 -3.27 19.64
N LEU A 21 -6.62 -2.70 20.74
CA LEU A 21 -6.12 -1.45 21.30
C LEU A 21 -4.80 -1.69 22.06
N GLU A 22 -4.16 -0.60 22.49
CA GLU A 22 -2.90 -0.61 23.24
C GLU A 22 -3.00 -1.41 24.56
N ASP A 23 -4.20 -1.52 25.14
CA ASP A 23 -4.48 -2.31 26.34
C ASP A 23 -4.79 -3.81 26.04
N GLY A 24 -4.67 -4.22 24.77
CA GLY A 24 -4.95 -5.58 24.31
C GLY A 24 -6.43 -5.90 24.10
N LYS A 25 -7.35 -4.96 24.37
CA LYS A 25 -8.79 -5.19 24.10
C LYS A 25 -9.04 -5.28 22.61
N GLN A 26 -9.72 -6.34 22.20
CA GLN A 26 -10.10 -6.54 20.80
C GLN A 26 -11.18 -5.56 20.39
N LEU A 27 -11.02 -4.97 19.21
CA LEU A 27 -12.01 -4.12 18.59
C LEU A 27 -13.09 -4.98 17.93
N PRO A 28 -14.37 -4.57 18.01
CA PRO A 28 -15.42 -5.19 17.22
C PRO A 28 -15.09 -5.10 15.72
N PHE A 29 -15.14 -6.24 15.02
CA PHE A 29 -14.86 -6.30 13.58
C PHE A 29 -15.68 -5.29 12.74
N PRO A 30 -16.96 -4.99 13.04
CA PRO A 30 -17.71 -3.98 12.29
C PRO A 30 -17.06 -2.60 12.30
N VAL A 31 -16.42 -2.19 13.41
CA VAL A 31 -15.71 -0.90 13.51
C VAL A 31 -14.46 -0.90 12.65
N LEU A 32 -13.72 -2.01 12.64
CA LEU A 32 -12.55 -2.17 11.77
C LEU A 32 -12.94 -2.10 10.29
N ARG A 33 -13.99 -2.84 9.90
CA ARG A 33 -14.48 -2.87 8.52
C ARG A 33 -14.97 -1.50 8.06
N GLU A 34 -15.76 -0.82 8.89
CA GLU A 34 -16.25 0.54 8.63
C GLU A 34 -15.11 1.50 8.26
N ILE A 35 -14.06 1.55 9.06
CA ILE A 35 -12.95 2.48 8.82
C ILE A 35 -12.08 2.03 7.64
N TYR A 36 -11.91 0.73 7.44
CA TYR A 36 -11.21 0.22 6.26
C TYR A 36 -11.93 0.61 4.95
N GLU A 37 -13.26 0.48 4.90
CA GLU A 37 -14.06 0.88 3.75
C GLU A 37 -13.97 2.40 3.49
N ALA A 38 -14.04 3.22 4.54
CA ALA A 38 -13.86 4.67 4.43
C ALA A 38 -12.47 5.03 3.91
N TYR A 39 -11.42 4.43 4.48
CA TYR A 39 -10.04 4.63 4.06
C TYR A 39 -9.80 4.28 2.58
N VAL A 40 -10.31 3.13 2.12
CA VAL A 40 -10.22 2.74 0.70
C VAL A 40 -10.91 3.76 -0.20
N CYS A 41 -12.05 4.31 0.23
CA CYS A 41 -12.70 5.37 -0.52
C CYS A 41 -11.84 6.65 -0.61
N PHE A 42 -11.16 7.01 0.48
CA PHE A 42 -10.29 8.21 0.49
C PHE A 42 -9.07 8.04 -0.43
N LEU A 43 -8.44 6.86 -0.42
CA LEU A 43 -7.33 6.56 -1.34
C LEU A 43 -7.76 6.60 -2.80
N ARG A 44 -8.91 5.99 -3.14
CA ARG A 44 -9.42 6.01 -4.52
C ARG A 44 -9.68 7.43 -5.02
N ARG A 45 -10.18 8.33 -4.16
CA ARG A 45 -10.32 9.75 -4.50
C ARG A 45 -8.97 10.40 -4.79
N CYS A 46 -7.91 10.01 -4.07
CA CYS A 46 -6.56 10.49 -4.35
C CYS A 46 -6.10 10.04 -5.74
N GLU A 47 -6.34 8.78 -6.10
CA GLU A 47 -6.02 8.24 -7.44
C GLU A 47 -6.79 8.96 -8.56
N GLU A 48 -8.07 9.31 -8.32
CA GLU A 48 -8.92 9.98 -9.31
C GLU A 48 -8.36 11.34 -9.77
N TYR A 49 -7.60 12.06 -8.95
CA TYR A 49 -7.03 13.37 -9.33
C TYR A 49 -6.08 13.29 -10.54
N PHE A 50 -5.41 12.15 -10.75
CA PHE A 50 -4.49 11.97 -11.88
C PHE A 50 -5.22 12.02 -13.24
N LEU A 51 -6.43 11.47 -13.30
CA LEU A 51 -7.23 11.37 -14.53
C LEU A 51 -8.29 12.48 -14.65
N SER A 52 -8.51 13.21 -13.58
CA SER A 52 -9.60 14.16 -13.44
C SER A 52 -9.21 15.58 -13.86
N THR A 53 -10.20 16.35 -14.30
CA THR A 53 -10.07 17.80 -14.49
C THR A 53 -10.31 18.58 -13.18
N TYR A 54 -10.75 17.91 -12.12
CA TYR A 54 -10.96 18.52 -10.80
C TYR A 54 -9.63 18.72 -10.09
N SER A 55 -9.47 19.90 -9.49
CA SER A 55 -8.34 20.20 -8.62
C SER A 55 -8.65 19.75 -7.19
N PRO A 56 -7.63 19.30 -6.44
CA PRO A 56 -7.78 19.05 -5.01
C PRO A 56 -8.12 20.34 -4.25
N PRO A 57 -8.61 20.24 -3.01
CA PRO A 57 -8.89 21.42 -2.17
C PRO A 57 -7.66 22.34 -2.03
N ASP A 58 -7.92 23.64 -1.89
CA ASP A 58 -6.87 24.66 -1.79
C ASP A 58 -5.87 24.32 -0.66
N GLY A 59 -4.58 24.30 -1.02
CA GLY A 59 -3.49 24.02 -0.07
C GLY A 59 -3.27 22.53 0.23
N ILE A 60 -4.06 21.62 -0.37
CA ILE A 60 -3.86 20.17 -0.25
C ILE A 60 -3.11 19.65 -1.47
N THR A 61 -1.83 19.33 -1.29
CA THR A 61 -0.94 18.87 -2.38
C THR A 61 -0.42 17.45 -2.19
N SER A 62 -0.65 16.83 -1.03
CA SER A 62 -0.17 15.50 -0.71
C SER A 62 -1.31 14.53 -0.39
N VAL A 63 -1.06 13.24 -0.60
CA VAL A 63 -1.99 12.15 -0.23
C VAL A 63 -2.26 12.16 1.27
N GLY A 64 -1.22 12.37 2.09
CA GLY A 64 -1.35 12.47 3.54
C GLY A 64 -2.30 13.58 3.99
N ALA A 65 -2.13 14.79 3.44
CA ALA A 65 -2.99 15.92 3.75
C ALA A 65 -4.45 15.69 3.31
N HIS A 66 -4.66 15.09 2.14
CA HIS A 66 -6.01 14.77 1.66
C HIS A 66 -6.71 13.74 2.54
N ILE A 67 -6.02 12.65 2.90
CA ILE A 67 -6.58 11.62 3.79
C ILE A 67 -6.86 12.19 5.19
N ALA A 68 -5.99 13.06 5.71
CA ALA A 68 -6.21 13.73 6.99
C ALA A 68 -7.47 14.59 6.99
N LEU A 69 -7.69 15.37 5.92
CA LEU A 69 -8.90 16.17 5.74
C LEU A 69 -10.17 15.31 5.69
N GLU A 70 -10.16 14.25 4.88
CA GLU A 70 -11.30 13.33 4.75
C GLU A 70 -11.60 12.59 6.07
N ALA A 71 -10.54 12.16 6.79
CA ALA A 71 -10.67 11.54 8.09
C ALA A 71 -11.25 12.52 9.13
N GLU A 72 -10.83 13.78 9.14
CA GLU A 72 -11.37 14.80 10.02
C GLU A 72 -12.86 15.04 9.75
N ILE A 73 -13.25 15.22 8.48
CA ILE A 73 -14.65 15.37 8.06
C ILE A 73 -15.47 14.17 8.53
N TYR A 74 -14.98 12.95 8.27
CA TYR A 74 -15.65 11.72 8.66
C TYR A 74 -15.83 11.64 10.19
N LEU A 75 -14.77 11.86 10.97
CA LEU A 75 -14.81 11.76 12.43
C LEU A 75 -15.65 12.86 13.07
N SER A 76 -15.73 14.05 12.45
CA SER A 76 -16.56 15.15 12.92
C SER A 76 -18.06 14.80 12.94
N SER A 77 -18.50 13.91 12.04
CA SER A 77 -19.88 13.41 11.96
C SER A 77 -20.26 12.45 13.09
N LEU A 78 -19.28 11.92 13.82
CA LEU A 78 -19.48 10.89 14.85
C LEU A 78 -19.57 11.49 16.26
N PRO A 79 -20.22 10.78 17.21
CA PRO A 79 -20.15 11.12 18.63
C PRO A 79 -18.71 11.14 19.16
N SER A 80 -18.40 12.06 20.08
CA SER A 80 -17.05 12.27 20.59
C SER A 80 -16.40 11.00 21.17
N GLU A 81 -17.16 10.16 21.88
CA GLU A 81 -16.63 8.94 22.47
C GLU A 81 -16.18 7.89 21.43
N GLN A 82 -16.68 8.00 20.20
CA GLN A 82 -16.41 7.05 19.13
C GLN A 82 -15.22 7.44 18.25
N ARG A 83 -14.79 8.70 18.31
CA ARG A 83 -13.77 9.28 17.41
C ARG A 83 -12.38 8.72 17.66
N ARG A 84 -11.97 8.61 18.93
CA ARG A 84 -10.59 8.24 19.29
C ARG A 84 -10.18 6.89 18.72
N VAL A 85 -11.02 5.87 18.88
CA VAL A 85 -10.74 4.52 18.38
C VAL A 85 -10.62 4.51 16.86
N ARG A 86 -11.46 5.28 16.15
CA ARG A 86 -11.49 5.33 14.69
C ARG A 86 -10.31 6.12 14.12
N GLN A 87 -9.91 7.20 14.78
CA GLN A 87 -8.66 7.91 14.48
C GLN A 87 -7.46 6.95 14.55
N LEU A 88 -7.36 6.14 15.61
CA LEU A 88 -6.25 5.18 15.75
C LEU A 88 -6.23 4.15 14.62
N ILE A 89 -7.39 3.76 14.09
CA ILE A 89 -7.45 2.85 12.93
C ILE A 89 -6.98 3.59 11.66
N PHE A 90 -7.40 4.83 11.41
CA PHE A 90 -6.88 5.63 10.31
C PHE A 90 -5.36 5.81 10.40
N ASP A 91 -4.83 6.16 11.57
CA ASP A 91 -3.38 6.31 11.79
C ASP A 91 -2.63 5.01 11.50
N CYS A 92 -3.20 3.86 11.87
CA CYS A 92 -2.64 2.55 11.58
C CYS A 92 -2.64 2.23 10.08
N LEU A 93 -3.74 2.52 9.38
CA LEU A 93 -3.87 2.31 7.95
C LEU A 93 -2.90 3.22 7.17
N LEU A 94 -2.75 4.48 7.57
CA LEU A 94 -1.83 5.42 6.94
C LEU A 94 -0.37 4.97 7.11
N LYS A 95 0.01 4.46 8.29
CA LYS A 95 1.34 3.85 8.53
C LYS A 95 1.56 2.56 7.73
N ARG A 96 0.50 1.80 7.46
CA ARG A 96 0.60 0.66 6.55
C ARG A 96 0.84 1.14 5.13
N GLU A 97 0.22 2.24 4.72
CA GLU A 97 0.39 2.80 3.39
C GLU A 97 1.82 3.29 3.14
N THR A 98 2.47 3.92 4.13
CA THR A 98 3.88 4.33 3.98
C THR A 98 4.80 3.14 3.68
N CYS A 99 4.49 1.96 4.24
CA CYS A 99 5.20 0.71 3.91
C CYS A 99 4.94 0.23 2.48
N VAL A 100 3.72 0.43 1.97
CA VAL A 100 3.31 0.03 0.61
C VAL A 100 3.95 0.96 -0.42
N THR A 101 3.87 2.27 -0.21
CA THR A 101 4.41 3.30 -1.09
C THR A 101 5.93 3.44 -1.01
N GLY A 102 6.52 3.08 0.14
CA GLY A 102 7.97 3.19 0.36
C GLY A 102 8.43 4.61 0.71
N CYS A 103 7.66 5.32 1.53
CA CYS A 103 7.97 6.67 2.03
C CYS A 103 8.03 6.71 3.57
N ASP A 104 8.53 7.82 4.16
CA ASP A 104 8.49 8.02 5.62
C ASP A 104 7.12 8.51 6.08
N SER A 105 6.52 9.40 5.27
CA SER A 105 5.18 9.96 5.49
C SER A 105 4.40 10.03 4.19
N MET A 106 3.08 9.87 4.27
CA MET A 106 2.19 10.10 3.13
C MET A 106 2.11 11.59 2.72
N ASP A 107 2.66 12.50 3.53
CA ASP A 107 2.81 13.91 3.15
C ASP A 107 3.88 14.13 2.07
N GLU A 108 4.76 13.16 1.86
CA GLU A 108 5.79 13.18 0.81
C GLU A 108 5.25 12.70 -0.56
N VAL A 109 4.04 12.14 -0.57
CA VAL A 109 3.43 11.56 -1.75
C VAL A 109 2.58 12.61 -2.45
N ASP A 110 2.95 12.96 -3.67
CA ASP A 110 2.23 13.93 -4.49
C ASP A 110 0.81 13.42 -4.79
N LEU A 111 -0.19 14.25 -4.51
CA LEU A 111 -1.59 13.88 -4.66
C LEU A 111 -2.00 13.71 -6.13
N LEU A 112 -1.46 14.53 -7.03
CA LEU A 112 -1.84 14.51 -8.45
C LEU A 112 -1.23 13.32 -9.18
N GLU A 113 -0.08 12.83 -8.71
CA GLU A 113 0.61 11.70 -9.32
C GLU A 113 0.20 10.33 -8.74
N MET A 114 -0.57 10.29 -7.65
CA MET A 114 -0.96 9.04 -6.97
C MET A 114 -1.62 8.04 -7.92
N GLY A 115 -2.52 8.51 -8.80
CA GLY A 115 -3.22 7.66 -9.77
C GLY A 115 -2.41 7.22 -10.97
N SER A 116 -1.11 7.56 -11.06
CA SER A 116 -0.24 7.14 -12.16
C SER A 116 0.24 5.68 -12.03
N TYR A 117 0.13 5.09 -10.84
CA TYR A 117 0.50 3.70 -10.59
C TYR A 117 -0.66 2.75 -10.93
N ASP A 118 -0.41 1.82 -11.87
CA ASP A 118 -1.39 0.80 -12.26
C ASP A 118 -1.24 -0.49 -11.41
N GLU A 119 -2.24 -0.80 -10.59
CA GLU A 119 -2.30 -2.07 -9.87
C GLU A 119 -2.81 -3.22 -10.78
N LEU A 120 -1.97 -4.24 -10.95
CA LEU A 120 -2.33 -5.42 -11.74
C LEU A 120 -3.38 -6.28 -11.03
N GLN A 121 -4.34 -6.78 -11.79
CA GLN A 121 -5.33 -7.72 -11.28
C GLN A 121 -4.66 -9.05 -10.87
N GLY A 122 -5.03 -9.56 -9.70
CA GLY A 122 -4.50 -10.80 -9.16
C GLY A 122 -4.25 -10.73 -7.66
N GLY A 123 -3.88 -11.86 -7.08
CA GLY A 123 -3.46 -11.91 -5.67
C GLY A 123 -1.94 -11.89 -5.55
N ASN A 124 -1.46 -11.48 -4.37
CA ASN A 124 -0.05 -11.58 -4.02
C ASN A 124 0.35 -13.04 -3.81
N ILE A 125 1.41 -13.49 -4.50
CA ILE A 125 1.97 -14.83 -4.34
C ILE A 125 3.39 -14.75 -3.78
N SER A 126 3.71 -15.70 -2.89
CA SER A 126 5.08 -15.91 -2.44
C SER A 126 5.73 -16.99 -3.29
N LEU A 127 6.90 -16.69 -3.84
CA LEU A 127 7.66 -17.66 -4.63
C LEU A 127 8.30 -18.69 -3.69
N PRO A 128 8.09 -20.01 -3.89
CA PRO A 128 8.51 -21.04 -2.93
C PRO A 128 10.03 -21.09 -2.72
N ASN A 129 10.81 -20.70 -3.73
CA ASN A 129 12.27 -20.68 -3.70
C ASN A 129 12.85 -19.27 -3.48
N GLY A 130 12.02 -18.30 -3.11
CA GLY A 130 12.41 -16.90 -2.97
C GLY A 130 12.45 -16.14 -4.30
N TYR A 131 12.44 -14.80 -4.22
CA TYR A 131 12.36 -13.92 -5.40
C TYR A 131 13.63 -13.97 -6.27
N SER A 132 14.78 -14.30 -5.68
CA SER A 132 16.05 -14.47 -6.40
C SER A 132 16.02 -15.62 -7.43
N ALA A 133 15.11 -16.59 -7.30
CA ALA A 133 14.96 -17.68 -8.26
C ALA A 133 14.58 -17.21 -9.67
N ILE A 134 14.04 -15.99 -9.83
CA ILE A 134 13.75 -15.38 -11.13
C ILE A 134 15.05 -14.98 -11.87
N LEU A 135 16.12 -14.64 -11.14
CA LEU A 135 17.33 -14.08 -11.72
C LEU A 135 18.12 -15.09 -12.55
N GLU A 136 18.11 -16.37 -12.16
CA GLU A 136 18.83 -17.42 -12.87
C GLU A 136 18.29 -17.62 -14.31
N PRO A 137 16.97 -17.85 -14.54
CA PRO A 137 16.42 -17.94 -15.88
C PRO A 137 16.69 -16.71 -16.75
N VAL A 138 16.67 -15.50 -16.17
CA VAL A 138 16.89 -14.23 -16.88
C VAL A 138 18.35 -14.05 -17.28
N SER A 139 19.29 -14.41 -16.40
CA SER A 139 20.72 -14.19 -16.63
C SER A 139 21.44 -15.34 -17.35
N LYS A 140 20.86 -16.54 -17.43
CA LYS A 140 21.54 -17.73 -17.99
C LYS A 140 22.06 -17.56 -19.43
N HIS A 141 21.44 -16.67 -20.21
CA HIS A 141 21.81 -16.41 -21.60
C HIS A 141 22.79 -15.25 -21.77
N ILE A 142 23.13 -14.55 -20.69
CA ILE A 142 24.10 -13.46 -20.71
C ILE A 142 25.49 -14.08 -20.44
N PRO A 143 26.49 -13.86 -21.31
CA PRO A 143 27.84 -14.34 -21.06
C PRO A 143 28.36 -13.83 -19.70
N LYS A 144 28.96 -14.72 -18.89
CA LYS A 144 29.36 -14.37 -17.51
C LYS A 144 30.34 -13.19 -17.45
N ASN A 145 31.18 -13.03 -18.47
CA ASN A 145 32.12 -11.91 -18.59
C ASN A 145 31.44 -10.57 -18.92
N CYS A 146 30.15 -10.57 -19.24
CA CYS A 146 29.34 -9.36 -19.44
C CYS A 146 28.63 -8.89 -18.17
N ILE A 147 28.58 -9.71 -17.11
CA ILE A 147 28.02 -9.33 -15.80
C ILE A 147 29.16 -9.24 -14.79
N LEU A 148 29.71 -8.03 -14.63
CA LEU A 148 30.81 -7.77 -13.71
C LEU A 148 30.27 -7.53 -12.30
N THR A 149 30.30 -8.58 -11.47
CA THR A 149 30.00 -8.44 -10.04
C THR A 149 31.20 -7.83 -9.30
N GLN A 150 30.96 -7.21 -8.14
CA GLN A 150 31.99 -6.53 -7.33
C GLN A 150 32.73 -5.41 -8.08
N HIS A 151 32.10 -4.82 -9.09
CA HIS A 151 32.67 -3.76 -9.90
C HIS A 151 31.82 -2.50 -9.81
N VAL A 152 32.05 -1.69 -8.77
CA VAL A 152 31.29 -0.45 -8.52
C VAL A 152 31.63 0.59 -9.58
N VAL A 153 30.60 1.16 -10.21
CA VAL A 153 30.76 2.25 -11.18
C VAL A 153 31.17 3.53 -10.46
N THR A 154 32.29 4.14 -10.85
CA THR A 154 32.81 5.37 -10.23
C THR A 154 32.60 6.63 -11.09
N LYS A 155 32.42 6.47 -12.40
CA LYS A 155 32.22 7.57 -13.33
C LYS A 155 31.54 7.08 -14.62
N ILE A 156 30.53 7.82 -15.07
CA ILE A 156 29.97 7.72 -16.43
C ILE A 156 30.52 8.93 -17.20
N ARG A 157 30.98 8.72 -18.43
CA ARG A 157 31.52 9.78 -19.31
C ARG A 157 30.48 10.20 -20.33
#